data_AF-A0A0Q1HJ59-F1
#
_entry.id   AF-A0A0Q1HJ59-F1
#
_cell.length_a   1.000
_cell.length_b   1.000
_cell.length_c   1.000
_cell.angle_alpha   90.00
_cell.angle_beta   90.00
_cell.angle_gamma   90.00
#
_symmetry.space_group_name_H-M   'P 1'
#
loop_
_entity.id
_entity.type
_entity.pdbx_description
1 polymer ?
#
loop_
_entity_poly.entity_id
_entity_poly.type
_entity_poly.pdbx_seq_one_letter_code
_entity_poly.pdbx_strand_id
1 'polypeptide(L)'
;MIINATYFNSGSLHIPNGQIVSRNRNETDTVSDLDKAIKVHERVLLINALNPTLWQAIEDRYSPEGVLDTDAPDWIKDLVNGKTYEIDGNSFVWDGLKDANSCLVYYVFSKYLEDDLYSYQVGGVSKLQNKGSERVDSGPLYQDRWNEFVSKYQSNNYNQHYPIVREYRSGTLLDYYNSDIKGGIVPLLKFIEDYETLNPGTYSNLVNKCYERVNSFGL
;
A
#
# COMPACT_ATOMS: atom_id res chain seq x y z
N MET A 1 7.57 11.59 -0.52
CA MET A 1 7.40 10.12 -0.47
C MET A 1 7.24 9.76 0.99
N ILE A 2 6.22 8.96 1.32
CA ILE A 2 5.93 8.53 2.69
C ILE A 2 6.93 7.45 3.13
N ILE A 3 7.25 6.53 2.22
CA ILE A 3 8.26 5.48 2.43
C ILE A 3 9.47 5.68 1.51
N ASN A 4 10.55 4.93 1.77
CA ASN A 4 11.77 4.96 0.96
C ASN A 4 12.40 3.56 0.88
N ALA A 5 13.49 3.42 0.12
CA ALA A 5 14.18 2.14 -0.06
C ALA A 5 14.58 1.43 1.26
N THR A 6 14.79 2.17 2.37
CA THR A 6 15.22 1.57 3.64
C THR A 6 14.19 0.61 4.24
N TYR A 7 12.91 0.77 3.88
CA TYR A 7 11.81 -0.12 4.28
C TYR A 7 11.94 -1.54 3.71
N PHE A 8 12.75 -1.72 2.67
CA PHE A 8 12.98 -2.99 1.98
C PHE A 8 14.38 -3.57 2.23
N ASN A 9 15.15 -2.98 3.14
CA ASN A 9 16.51 -3.44 3.44
C ASN A 9 16.57 -4.68 4.34
N SER A 10 15.47 -5.04 5.00
CA SER A 10 15.44 -6.16 5.95
C SER A 10 14.06 -6.78 6.11
N GLY A 11 13.99 -7.96 6.73
CA GLY A 11 12.73 -8.64 7.03
C GLY A 11 12.16 -9.46 5.87
N SER A 12 10.87 -9.77 5.97
CA SER A 12 10.12 -10.57 5.00
C SER A 12 9.87 -9.87 3.65
N LEU A 13 10.10 -8.56 3.60
CA LEU A 13 9.93 -7.69 2.42
C LEU A 13 11.29 -7.23 1.86
N HIS A 14 12.35 -8.00 2.14
CA HIS A 14 13.68 -7.67 1.66
C HIS A 14 13.78 -7.73 0.13
N ILE A 15 14.25 -6.64 -0.48
CA ILE A 15 14.61 -6.59 -1.91
C ILE A 15 16.14 -6.60 -2.03
N PRO A 16 16.76 -7.70 -2.50
CA PRO A 16 18.21 -7.77 -2.68
C PRO A 16 18.66 -6.88 -3.84
N ASN A 17 19.66 -6.02 -3.58
CA ASN A 17 20.27 -5.11 -4.54
C ASN A 17 19.27 -4.22 -5.31
N GLY A 18 18.66 -3.25 -4.64
CA GLY A 18 18.03 -2.08 -5.28
C GLY A 18 19.05 -1.15 -5.98
N GLN A 19 20.06 -1.73 -6.65
CA GLN A 19 21.12 -0.99 -7.29
C GLN A 19 20.60 -0.28 -8.53
N ILE A 20 21.16 0.91 -8.77
CA ILE A 20 21.01 1.68 -10.00
C ILE A 20 21.39 0.79 -11.18
N VAL A 21 20.41 0.21 -11.88
CA VAL A 21 20.68 -0.53 -13.12
C VAL A 21 20.74 0.47 -14.27
N SER A 22 21.78 1.30 -14.27
CA SER A 22 22.05 2.13 -15.44
C SER A 22 22.47 1.20 -16.58
N ARG A 23 21.53 0.89 -17.50
CA ARG A 23 21.82 0.15 -18.74
C ARG A 23 22.73 0.96 -19.69
N ASN A 24 22.94 2.24 -19.41
CA ASN A 24 23.79 3.15 -20.17
C ASN A 24 24.93 3.68 -19.30
N ARG A 25 26.18 3.30 -19.59
CA ARG A 25 27.38 3.78 -18.89
C ARG A 25 27.55 5.32 -18.87
N ASN A 26 26.70 6.05 -19.60
CA ASN A 26 26.69 7.51 -19.76
C ASN A 26 25.43 8.19 -19.18
N GLU A 27 24.46 7.45 -18.63
CA GLU A 27 23.30 8.03 -17.95
C GLU A 27 23.47 7.95 -16.44
N THR A 28 23.74 9.10 -15.84
CA THR A 28 23.62 9.37 -14.40
C THR A 28 22.14 9.42 -14.00
N ASP A 29 21.40 8.34 -14.23
CA ASP A 29 20.11 8.16 -13.60
C ASP A 29 20.39 7.80 -12.12
N THR A 30 20.46 8.82 -11.27
CA THR A 30 20.82 8.71 -9.84
C THR A 30 19.71 8.10 -8.97
N VAL A 31 18.58 7.74 -9.57
CA VAL A 31 17.39 7.23 -8.87
C VAL A 31 17.28 5.73 -9.13
N SER A 32 17.26 4.93 -8.06
CA SER A 32 17.13 3.47 -8.18
C SER A 32 15.78 3.08 -8.79
N ASP A 33 15.69 1.93 -9.45
CA ASP A 33 14.41 1.42 -9.97
C ASP A 33 13.39 1.20 -8.84
N LEU A 34 13.87 0.90 -7.63
CA LEU A 34 13.04 0.82 -6.43
C LEU A 34 12.45 2.18 -6.04
N ASP A 35 13.24 3.27 -6.07
CA ASP A 35 12.72 4.61 -5.78
C ASP A 35 11.68 5.05 -6.82
N LYS A 36 11.87 4.69 -8.10
CA LYS A 36 10.87 4.91 -9.16
C LYS A 36 9.59 4.12 -8.87
N ALA A 37 9.71 2.84 -8.51
CA ALA A 37 8.59 1.99 -8.17
C ALA A 37 7.82 2.51 -6.94
N ILE A 38 8.53 2.90 -5.87
CA ILE A 38 7.95 3.54 -4.69
C ILE A 38 7.14 4.77 -5.12
N LYS A 39 7.71 5.65 -5.94
CA LYS A 39 7.05 6.88 -6.38
C LYS A 39 5.77 6.66 -7.17
N VAL A 40 5.78 5.70 -8.07
CA VAL A 40 4.61 5.39 -8.90
C VAL A 40 3.54 4.71 -8.05
N HIS A 41 3.91 3.65 -7.33
CA HIS A 41 2.96 2.77 -6.67
C HIS A 41 2.39 3.37 -5.38
N GLU A 42 3.16 4.17 -4.64
CA GLU A 42 2.64 4.95 -3.50
C GLU A 42 1.50 5.87 -3.92
N ARG A 43 1.73 6.65 -4.99
CA ARG A 43 0.72 7.54 -5.56
C ARG A 43 -0.52 6.77 -6.02
N VAL A 44 -0.34 5.66 -6.73
CA VAL A 44 -1.47 4.85 -7.24
C VAL A 44 -2.32 4.32 -6.08
N LEU A 45 -1.69 3.78 -5.02
CA LEU A 45 -2.43 3.27 -3.87
C LEU A 45 -3.24 4.36 -3.18
N LEU A 46 -2.64 5.53 -2.95
CA LEU A 46 -3.28 6.61 -2.21
C LEU A 46 -4.40 7.27 -3.02
N ILE A 47 -4.24 7.42 -4.33
CA ILE A 47 -5.34 7.85 -5.20
C ILE A 47 -6.50 6.85 -5.14
N ASN A 48 -6.20 5.56 -5.13
CA ASN A 48 -7.21 4.49 -5.06
C ASN A 48 -7.94 4.44 -3.71
N ALA A 49 -7.31 4.89 -2.62
CA ALA A 49 -7.87 4.89 -1.26
C ALA A 49 -8.53 6.22 -0.87
N LEU A 50 -8.05 7.36 -1.40
CA LEU A 50 -8.44 8.69 -0.92
C LEU A 50 -9.05 9.57 -1.99
N ASN A 51 -8.72 9.41 -3.28
CA ASN A 51 -8.89 10.35 -4.40
C ASN A 51 -7.67 11.25 -4.70
N PRO A 52 -7.57 11.81 -5.93
CA PRO A 52 -6.44 12.65 -6.35
C PRO A 52 -6.26 13.94 -5.56
N THR A 53 -7.35 14.58 -5.12
CA THR A 53 -7.31 15.86 -4.39
C THR A 53 -6.69 15.69 -3.02
N LEU A 54 -7.10 14.64 -2.29
CA LEU A 54 -6.57 14.33 -0.98
C LEU A 54 -5.12 13.81 -1.07
N TRP A 55 -4.78 13.05 -2.12
CA TRP A 55 -3.38 12.73 -2.41
C TRP A 55 -2.52 13.99 -2.57
N GLN A 56 -2.96 14.95 -3.39
CA GLN A 56 -2.21 16.19 -3.60
C GLN A 56 -2.04 16.96 -2.28
N ALA A 57 -3.08 17.02 -1.46
CA ALA A 57 -3.00 17.66 -0.15
C ALA A 57 -1.99 16.99 0.80
N ILE A 58 -1.77 15.67 0.67
CA ILE A 58 -0.71 14.96 1.39
C ILE A 58 0.65 15.30 0.78
N GLU A 59 0.78 15.19 -0.55
CA GLU A 59 2.04 15.44 -1.27
C GLU A 59 2.59 16.85 -0.99
N ASP A 60 1.72 17.86 -0.96
CA ASP A 60 2.08 19.26 -0.67
C ASP A 60 2.60 19.48 0.76
N ARG A 61 2.39 18.52 1.66
CA ARG A 61 2.86 18.56 3.06
C ARG A 61 4.17 17.80 3.28
N TYR A 62 4.74 17.22 2.24
CA TYR A 62 6.06 16.61 2.32
C TYR A 62 7.13 17.54 1.74
N SER A 63 8.25 17.63 2.46
CA SER A 63 9.45 18.26 1.92
C SER A 63 10.05 17.41 0.78
N PRO A 64 10.92 18.00 -0.07
CA PRO A 64 11.69 17.24 -1.07
C PRO A 64 12.49 16.08 -0.47
N GLU A 65 12.88 16.18 0.80
CA GLU A 65 13.62 15.17 1.57
C GLU A 65 12.70 14.09 2.18
N GLY A 66 11.39 14.14 1.94
CA GLY A 66 10.44 13.15 2.45
C GLY A 66 10.07 13.32 3.92
N VAL A 67 10.20 14.53 4.46
CA VAL A 67 9.79 14.86 5.84
C VAL A 67 8.39 15.48 5.82
N LEU A 68 7.48 14.95 6.65
CA LEU A 68 6.14 15.52 6.81
C LEU A 68 6.22 16.83 7.61
N ASP A 69 5.55 17.86 7.11
CA ASP A 69 5.40 19.17 7.74
C ASP A 69 4.82 19.04 9.16
N THR A 70 5.42 19.73 10.13
CA THR A 70 4.93 19.76 11.52
C THR A 70 3.57 20.43 11.64
N ASP A 71 3.25 21.33 10.72
CA ASP A 71 1.97 22.05 10.65
C ASP A 71 0.95 21.33 9.76
N ALA A 72 1.23 20.09 9.33
CA ALA A 72 0.27 19.28 8.61
C ALA A 72 -1.02 19.07 9.45
N PRO A 73 -2.21 19.05 8.81
CA PRO A 73 -3.46 18.70 9.47
C PRO A 73 -3.39 17.36 10.21
N ASP A 74 -4.10 17.26 11.33
CA ASP A 74 -4.08 16.06 12.19
C ASP A 74 -4.51 14.79 11.43
N TRP A 75 -5.48 14.89 10.51
CA TRP A 75 -5.89 13.75 9.69
C TRP A 75 -4.75 13.18 8.84
N ILE A 76 -3.81 14.02 8.36
CA ILE A 76 -2.64 13.57 7.61
C ILE A 76 -1.65 12.90 8.55
N LYS A 77 -1.40 13.53 9.71
CA LYS A 77 -0.49 12.99 10.73
C LYS A 77 -0.95 11.63 11.23
N ASP A 78 -2.24 11.49 11.51
CA ASP A 78 -2.88 10.28 12.00
C ASP A 78 -2.87 9.19 10.92
N LEU A 79 -3.16 9.55 9.66
CA LEU A 79 -3.11 8.63 8.53
C LEU A 79 -1.67 8.09 8.31
N VAL A 80 -0.67 8.97 8.34
CA VAL A 80 0.73 8.62 8.05
C VAL A 80 1.37 7.86 9.20
N ASN A 81 1.27 8.38 10.42
CA ASN A 81 2.01 7.87 11.58
C ASN A 81 1.24 6.80 12.36
N GLY A 82 -0.05 6.62 12.07
CA GLY A 82 -0.93 5.76 12.85
C GLY A 82 -1.57 6.52 14.01
N LYS A 83 -2.65 5.93 14.54
CA LYS A 83 -3.40 6.49 15.68
C LYS A 83 -4.18 5.41 16.41
N THR A 84 -4.19 5.51 17.73
CA THR A 84 -5.19 4.84 18.57
C THR A 84 -6.39 5.77 18.78
N TYR A 85 -7.59 5.26 18.57
CA TYR A 85 -8.83 6.02 18.70
C TYR A 85 -9.93 5.14 19.31
N GLU A 86 -11.02 5.77 19.77
CA GLU A 86 -12.15 5.06 20.38
C GLU A 86 -13.45 5.42 19.67
N ILE A 87 -14.27 4.40 19.41
CA ILE A 87 -15.64 4.53 18.88
C ILE A 87 -16.54 3.65 19.73
N ASP A 88 -17.61 4.24 20.29
CA ASP A 88 -18.59 3.55 21.14
C ASP A 88 -17.98 2.75 22.30
N GLY A 89 -16.89 3.29 22.88
CA GLY A 89 -16.17 2.66 24.00
C GLY A 89 -15.25 1.51 23.62
N ASN A 90 -15.08 1.23 22.33
CA ASN A 90 -14.12 0.25 21.82
C ASN A 90 -12.87 0.96 21.30
N SER A 91 -11.69 0.48 21.68
CA SER A 91 -10.40 1.00 21.24
C SER A 91 -9.96 0.33 19.94
N PHE A 92 -9.57 1.16 18.98
CA PHE A 92 -9.08 0.78 17.67
C PHE A 92 -7.69 1.37 17.43
N VAL A 93 -6.85 0.66 16.68
CA VAL A 93 -5.48 1.03 16.37
C VAL A 93 -5.27 1.02 14.87
N TRP A 94 -4.87 2.15 14.32
CA TRP A 94 -4.36 2.24 12.95
C TRP A 94 -2.83 2.30 13.00
N ASP A 95 -2.16 1.38 12.29
CA ASP A 95 -0.70 1.24 12.30
C ASP A 95 0.03 2.38 11.56
N GLY A 96 -0.66 3.11 10.68
CA GLY A 96 -0.04 4.16 9.86
C GLY A 96 0.52 3.65 8.54
N LEU A 97 0.64 4.57 7.57
CA LEU A 97 1.28 4.30 6.27
C LEU A 97 2.81 4.21 6.37
N LYS A 98 3.41 4.87 7.35
CA LYS A 98 4.86 4.92 7.58
C LYS A 98 5.40 3.75 8.42
N ASP A 99 4.56 2.77 8.75
CA ASP A 99 5.03 1.55 9.42
C ASP A 99 5.76 0.60 8.45
N ALA A 100 6.74 -0.14 8.95
CA ALA A 100 7.48 -1.13 8.16
C ALA A 100 6.59 -2.30 7.68
N ASN A 101 5.51 -2.57 8.40
CA ASN A 101 4.49 -3.55 8.06
C ASN A 101 3.18 -2.89 7.59
N SER A 102 3.23 -1.64 7.08
CA SER A 102 2.04 -0.95 6.59
C SER A 102 1.53 -1.54 5.28
N CYS A 103 0.24 -1.35 4.99
CA CYS A 103 -0.34 -1.76 3.71
C CYS A 103 0.40 -1.18 2.50
N LEU A 104 0.98 0.02 2.65
CA LEU A 104 1.72 0.70 1.60
C LEU A 104 3.01 -0.04 1.24
N VAL A 105 3.78 -0.51 2.24
CA VAL A 105 5.02 -1.26 2.01
C VAL A 105 4.71 -2.58 1.30
N TYR A 106 3.69 -3.33 1.75
CA TYR A 106 3.28 -4.58 1.10
C TYR A 106 2.79 -4.37 -0.35
N TYR A 107 2.04 -3.28 -0.61
CA TYR A 107 1.59 -2.94 -1.96
C TYR A 107 2.76 -2.66 -2.90
N VAL A 108 3.67 -1.78 -2.49
CA VAL A 108 4.84 -1.40 -3.29
C VAL A 108 5.74 -2.59 -3.54
N PHE A 109 5.99 -3.42 -2.53
CA PHE A 109 6.76 -4.65 -2.68
C PHE A 109 6.14 -5.60 -3.71
N SER A 110 4.83 -5.83 -3.60
CA SER A 110 4.11 -6.74 -4.51
C SER A 110 4.14 -6.20 -5.95
N LYS A 111 3.93 -4.90 -6.14
CA LYS A 111 4.01 -4.27 -7.46
C LYS A 111 5.42 -4.24 -8.05
N TYR A 112 6.43 -4.05 -7.21
CA TYR A 112 7.82 -4.18 -7.64
C TYR A 112 8.13 -5.59 -8.14
N LEU A 113 7.69 -6.63 -7.43
CA LEU A 113 7.84 -8.03 -7.89
C LEU A 113 7.08 -8.31 -9.19
N GLU A 114 5.89 -7.75 -9.35
CA GLU A 114 5.08 -7.88 -10.57
C GLU A 114 5.77 -7.23 -11.78
N ASP A 115 6.26 -5.99 -11.62
CA ASP A 115 7.00 -5.27 -12.66
C ASP A 115 8.30 -5.99 -13.04
N ASP A 116 9.05 -6.48 -12.06
CA ASP A 116 10.26 -7.28 -12.28
C ASP A 116 9.93 -8.58 -13.05
N LEU A 117 8.90 -9.32 -12.63
CA LEU A 117 8.46 -10.56 -13.30
C LEU A 117 8.07 -10.32 -14.76
N TYR A 118 7.31 -9.25 -15.06
CA TYR A 118 6.92 -8.91 -16.43
C TYR A 118 8.11 -8.49 -17.28
N SER A 119 9.10 -7.80 -16.71
CA SER A 119 10.32 -7.38 -17.42
C SER A 119 11.10 -8.58 -17.99
N TYR A 120 11.09 -9.74 -17.31
CA TYR A 120 11.74 -10.96 -17.77
C TYR A 120 10.93 -11.74 -18.83
N GLN A 121 9.61 -11.58 -18.89
CA GLN A 121 8.75 -12.33 -19.81
C GLN A 121 8.68 -11.72 -21.22
N VAL A 122 8.68 -10.38 -21.33
CA VAL A 122 8.43 -9.70 -22.61
C VAL A 122 9.67 -9.67 -23.54
N GLY A 123 10.86 -9.96 -23.01
CA GLY A 123 12.12 -9.73 -23.70
C GLY A 123 12.93 -10.96 -24.11
N GLY A 124 12.35 -12.14 -24.33
CA GLY A 124 13.10 -13.30 -24.89
C GLY A 124 14.46 -13.55 -24.23
N VAL A 125 14.54 -13.43 -22.91
CA VAL A 125 15.82 -13.38 -22.19
C VAL A 125 16.29 -14.81 -21.94
N SER A 126 17.36 -15.24 -22.61
CA SER A 126 18.00 -16.52 -22.29
C SER A 126 18.62 -16.42 -20.89
N LYS A 127 18.11 -17.17 -19.92
CA LYS A 127 18.84 -17.38 -18.66
C LYS A 127 20.11 -18.17 -18.97
N LEU A 128 21.27 -17.59 -18.64
CA LEU A 128 22.49 -18.37 -18.45
C LEU A 128 22.20 -19.41 -17.37
N GLN A 129 21.96 -20.64 -17.80
CA GLN A 129 21.69 -21.75 -16.91
C GLN A 129 23.00 -22.11 -16.21
N ASN A 130 23.26 -21.51 -15.04
CA ASN A 130 24.35 -21.95 -14.19
C ASN A 130 24.05 -23.40 -13.76
N LYS A 131 24.95 -24.33 -14.11
CA LYS A 131 24.92 -25.73 -13.63
C LYS A 131 24.99 -25.70 -12.10
N GLY A 132 23.83 -25.65 -11.43
CA GLY A 132 23.71 -25.60 -9.98
C GLY A 132 22.65 -24.63 -9.43
N SER A 133 21.99 -23.80 -10.25
CA SER A 133 20.90 -22.94 -9.74
C SER A 133 19.56 -23.66 -9.82
N GLU A 134 18.91 -23.89 -8.69
CA GLU A 134 17.52 -24.35 -8.64
C GLU A 134 16.56 -23.22 -9.04
N ARG A 135 15.51 -23.57 -9.80
CA ARG A 135 14.46 -22.61 -10.16
C ARG A 135 13.58 -22.39 -8.93
N VAL A 136 13.75 -21.25 -8.27
CA VAL A 136 12.81 -20.80 -7.23
C VAL A 136 11.66 -20.06 -7.91
N ASP A 137 10.42 -20.44 -7.62
CA ASP A 137 9.23 -19.74 -8.06
C ASP A 137 8.93 -18.58 -7.10
N SER A 138 8.81 -17.37 -7.64
CA SER A 138 8.45 -16.17 -6.86
C SER A 138 6.94 -16.00 -6.71
N GLY A 139 6.13 -16.79 -7.42
CA GLY A 139 4.67 -16.76 -7.37
C GLY A 139 4.09 -16.88 -5.95
N PRO A 140 4.48 -17.90 -5.15
CA PRO A 140 4.00 -18.04 -3.77
C PRO A 140 4.32 -16.84 -2.88
N LEU A 141 5.53 -16.27 -3.01
CA LEU A 141 5.91 -15.08 -2.25
C LEU A 141 5.05 -13.87 -2.62
N TYR A 142 4.84 -13.62 -3.92
CA TYR A 142 3.96 -12.55 -4.38
C TYR A 142 2.53 -12.75 -3.85
N GLN A 143 1.98 -13.96 -3.98
CA GLN A 143 0.62 -14.28 -3.54
C GLN A 143 0.43 -14.02 -2.04
N ASP A 144 1.38 -14.48 -1.22
CA ASP A 144 1.35 -14.26 0.23
C ASP A 144 1.39 -12.77 0.58
N ARG A 145 2.33 -12.02 0.00
CA ARG A 145 2.49 -10.57 0.28
C ARG A 145 1.34 -9.74 -0.26
N TRP A 146 0.80 -10.09 -1.42
CA TRP A 146 -0.38 -9.45 -1.98
C TRP A 146 -1.61 -9.69 -1.10
N ASN A 147 -1.82 -10.92 -0.63
CA ASN A 147 -2.95 -11.23 0.23
C ASN A 147 -2.83 -10.56 1.63
N GLU A 148 -1.61 -10.40 2.15
CA GLU A 148 -1.32 -9.58 3.33
C GLU A 148 -1.63 -8.09 3.09
N PHE A 149 -1.24 -7.55 1.93
CA PHE A 149 -1.63 -6.20 1.51
C PHE A 149 -3.16 -6.04 1.51
N VAL A 150 -3.88 -6.93 0.83
CA VAL A 150 -5.35 -6.86 0.74
C VAL A 150 -5.98 -6.93 2.14
N SER A 151 -5.44 -7.78 3.02
CA SER A 151 -5.88 -7.86 4.42
C SER A 151 -5.74 -6.51 5.16
N LYS A 152 -4.59 -5.85 5.04
CA LYS A 152 -4.31 -4.57 5.72
C LYS A 152 -5.02 -3.38 5.06
N TYR A 153 -5.37 -3.50 3.78
CA TYR A 153 -6.06 -2.45 3.04
C TYR A 153 -7.58 -2.48 3.28
N GLN A 154 -8.20 -3.67 3.20
CA GLN A 154 -9.66 -3.84 3.18
C GLN A 154 -10.19 -5.05 3.98
N SER A 155 -9.40 -5.63 4.90
CA SER A 155 -9.75 -6.82 5.71
C SER A 155 -9.86 -8.15 4.94
N ASN A 156 -9.98 -9.24 5.70
CA ASN A 156 -10.07 -10.63 5.22
C ASN A 156 -11.47 -11.06 4.80
N ASN A 157 -12.50 -10.35 5.25
CA ASN A 157 -13.89 -10.77 5.09
C ASN A 157 -14.57 -10.24 3.82
N TYR A 158 -13.80 -10.05 2.74
CA TYR A 158 -14.33 -9.85 1.41
C TYR A 158 -14.83 -11.19 0.85
N ASN A 159 -15.90 -11.72 1.46
CA ASN A 159 -16.66 -12.83 0.93
C ASN A 159 -18.12 -12.38 0.77
N GLN A 160 -18.53 -12.33 -0.51
CA GLN A 160 -19.90 -12.44 -1.01
C GLN A 160 -20.68 -11.14 -1.32
N HIS A 161 -20.44 -10.67 -2.55
CA HIS A 161 -21.43 -10.22 -3.54
C HIS A 161 -22.11 -8.85 -3.46
N TYR A 162 -22.12 -8.10 -2.35
CA TYR A 162 -22.64 -6.73 -2.41
C TYR A 162 -21.94 -5.80 -1.43
N PRO A 163 -21.50 -4.59 -1.85
CA PRO A 163 -21.27 -3.52 -0.89
C PRO A 163 -22.53 -3.22 -0.09
N ILE A 164 -22.36 -2.91 1.20
CA ILE A 164 -23.39 -2.17 1.93
C ILE A 164 -23.20 -0.69 1.58
N VAL A 165 -24.08 -0.15 0.76
CA VAL A 165 -24.12 1.29 0.50
C VAL A 165 -24.65 2.00 1.75
N ARG A 166 -23.80 2.78 2.42
CA ARG A 166 -24.18 3.69 3.49
C ARG A 166 -24.19 5.11 2.95
N GLU A 167 -25.35 5.75 2.98
CA GLU A 167 -25.49 7.16 2.61
C GLU A 167 -25.29 8.04 3.85
N TYR A 168 -24.29 8.92 3.79
CA TYR A 168 -24.04 9.97 4.78
C TYR A 168 -24.31 11.35 4.16
N ARG A 169 -24.49 12.36 5.02
CA ARG A 169 -24.65 13.76 4.54
C ARG A 169 -23.44 14.28 3.74
N SER A 170 -22.26 13.67 3.90
CA SER A 170 -21.01 14.01 3.20
C SER A 170 -20.70 13.16 1.96
N GLY A 171 -21.54 12.16 1.64
CA GLY A 171 -21.36 11.30 0.46
C GLY A 171 -21.83 9.85 0.68
N THR A 172 -21.63 9.02 -0.34
CA THR A 172 -21.94 7.59 -0.32
C THR A 172 -20.69 6.80 0.03
N LEU A 173 -20.74 6.00 1.10
CA LEU A 173 -19.68 5.06 1.47
C LEU A 173 -20.13 3.63 1.20
N LEU A 174 -19.20 2.77 0.79
CA LEU A 174 -19.42 1.34 0.59
C LEU A 174 -18.76 0.61 1.77
N ASP A 175 -19.56 0.09 2.68
CA ASP A 175 -19.12 -0.70 3.84
C ASP A 175 -19.04 -2.19 3.43
N TYR A 176 -17.86 -2.79 3.63
CA TYR A 176 -17.54 -4.17 3.27
C TYR A 176 -17.07 -5.01 4.48
N TYR A 177 -17.20 -4.51 5.71
CA TYR A 177 -16.51 -5.07 6.87
C TYR A 177 -17.41 -5.92 7.77
N ASN A 178 -17.26 -7.25 7.71
CA ASN A 178 -17.80 -8.13 8.74
C ASN A 178 -16.73 -8.41 9.82
N SER A 179 -16.92 -7.81 10.99
CA SER A 179 -16.56 -8.20 12.38
C SER A 179 -15.21 -8.84 12.82
N ASP A 180 -14.26 -9.23 11.96
CA ASP A 180 -12.99 -9.84 12.43
C ASP A 180 -11.83 -8.84 12.58
N ILE A 181 -12.05 -7.76 13.34
CA ILE A 181 -10.95 -6.88 13.78
C ILE A 181 -10.20 -7.61 14.91
N LYS A 182 -9.22 -8.44 14.54
CA LYS A 182 -8.37 -9.15 15.52
C LYS A 182 -7.42 -8.17 16.18
N GLY A 183 -7.57 -7.98 17.50
CA GLY A 183 -6.64 -7.19 18.31
C GLY A 183 -6.83 -5.67 18.23
N GLY A 184 -7.97 -5.19 17.72
CA GLY A 184 -8.25 -3.76 17.60
C GLY A 184 -7.55 -3.07 16.43
N ILE A 185 -6.67 -3.75 15.71
CA ILE A 185 -5.95 -3.18 14.56
C ILE A 185 -6.89 -3.10 13.35
N VAL A 186 -7.08 -1.90 12.81
CA VAL A 186 -8.00 -1.64 11.70
C VAL A 186 -7.28 -1.57 10.35
N PRO A 187 -7.93 -2.00 9.26
CA PRO A 187 -7.41 -1.78 7.90
C PRO A 187 -7.58 -0.33 7.45
N LEU A 188 -6.85 0.05 6.39
CA LEU A 188 -6.82 1.44 5.89
C LEU A 188 -8.21 2.02 5.60
N LEU A 189 -9.07 1.35 4.82
CA LEU A 189 -10.36 1.97 4.49
C LEU A 189 -11.30 2.01 5.70
N LYS A 190 -11.13 1.12 6.69
CA LYS A 190 -11.89 1.20 7.94
C LYS A 190 -11.46 2.40 8.77
N PHE A 191 -10.15 2.65 8.90
CA PHE A 191 -9.64 3.87 9.53
C PHE A 191 -10.20 5.13 8.87
N ILE A 192 -10.22 5.18 7.53
CA ILE A 192 -10.75 6.32 6.79
C ILE A 192 -12.25 6.53 7.07
N GLU A 193 -13.05 5.46 7.05
CA GLU A 193 -14.49 5.53 7.36
C GLU A 193 -14.74 5.98 8.81
N ASP A 194 -14.00 5.41 9.75
CA ASP A 194 -14.10 5.73 11.17
C ASP A 194 -13.71 7.19 11.44
N TYR A 195 -12.64 7.66 10.80
CA TYR A 195 -12.19 9.04 10.91
C TYR A 195 -13.22 10.01 10.32
N GLU A 196 -13.81 9.71 9.16
CA GLU A 196 -14.89 10.51 8.56
C GLU A 196 -16.14 10.53 9.45
N THR A 197 -16.47 9.42 10.11
CA THR A 197 -17.59 9.34 11.05
C THR A 197 -17.36 10.26 12.26
N LEU A 198 -16.14 10.29 12.78
CA LEU A 198 -15.75 11.16 13.89
C LEU A 198 -15.56 12.62 13.47
N ASN A 199 -15.15 12.87 12.23
CA ASN A 199 -14.82 14.19 11.69
C ASN A 199 -15.45 14.38 10.28
N PRO A 200 -16.77 14.59 10.21
CA PRO A 200 -17.48 14.64 8.94
C PRO A 200 -16.95 15.72 7.99
N GLY A 201 -16.74 15.36 6.73
CA GLY A 201 -16.23 16.22 5.66
C GLY A 201 -14.71 16.13 5.44
N THR A 202 -13.98 15.38 6.26
CA THR A 202 -12.53 15.21 6.11
C THR A 202 -12.20 14.42 4.84
N TYR A 203 -12.83 13.26 4.70
CA TYR A 203 -12.66 12.34 3.58
C TYR A 203 -13.91 12.35 2.70
N SER A 204 -14.21 13.52 2.12
CA SER A 204 -15.37 13.70 1.25
C SER A 204 -15.16 13.06 -0.13
N ASN A 205 -16.23 12.51 -0.73
CA ASN A 205 -16.25 12.01 -2.11
C ASN A 205 -15.22 10.90 -2.42
N LEU A 206 -15.07 9.94 -1.51
CA LEU A 206 -14.20 8.79 -1.73
C LEU A 206 -14.80 7.83 -2.77
N VAL A 207 -13.95 7.39 -3.70
CA VAL A 207 -14.23 6.25 -4.58
C VAL A 207 -13.16 5.21 -4.30
N ASN A 208 -13.39 4.38 -3.28
CA ASN A 208 -12.42 3.41 -2.83
C ASN A 208 -12.35 2.25 -3.81
N LYS A 209 -11.18 2.05 -4.43
CA LYS A 209 -10.91 0.85 -5.21
C LYS A 209 -10.63 -0.31 -4.27
N CYS A 210 -11.34 -1.42 -4.45
CA CYS A 210 -11.06 -2.69 -3.79
C CYS A 210 -10.11 -3.54 -4.64
N TYR A 211 -9.33 -4.40 -3.98
CA TYR A 211 -8.38 -5.31 -4.61
C TYR A 211 -8.80 -6.76 -4.37
N GLU A 212 -8.59 -7.60 -5.36
CA GLU A 212 -8.90 -9.03 -5.27
C GLU A 212 -7.71 -9.80 -4.69
N ARG A 213 -8.00 -10.81 -3.87
CA ARG A 213 -6.98 -11.76 -3.41
C ARG A 213 -6.52 -12.64 -4.56
N VAL A 214 -5.25 -13.00 -4.56
CA VAL A 214 -4.71 -13.96 -5.54
C VAL A 214 -4.73 -15.34 -4.91
N ASN A 215 -5.28 -16.30 -5.66
CA ASN A 215 -5.34 -17.68 -5.25
C ASN A 215 -3.93 -18.29 -5.23
N SER A 216 -3.60 -19.05 -4.18
CA SER A 216 -2.34 -19.78 -4.05
C SER A 216 -2.27 -21.06 -4.90
N PHE A 217 -3.38 -21.48 -5.51
CA PHE A 217 -3.44 -22.69 -6.33
C PHE A 217 -2.99 -22.53 -7.79
N GLY A 218 -2.57 -21.33 -8.23
CA GLY A 218 -2.02 -21.13 -9.58
C GLY A 218 -3.00 -21.45 -10.73
N LEU A 219 -4.31 -21.30 -10.47
CA LEU A 219 -5.41 -21.49 -11.43
C LEU A 219 -6.15 -20.17 -11.66
#